data_AF-A0A497N7D3-F1
#
_entry.id   AF-A0A497N7D3-F1
#
_cell.length_a   1.000
_cell.length_b   1.000
_cell.length_c   1.000
_cell.angle_alpha   90.00
_cell.angle_beta   90.00
_cell.angle_gamma   90.00
#
_symmetry.space_group_name_H-M   'P 1'
#
loop_
_entity.id
_entity.type
_entity.pdbx_description
1 polymer ?
#
loop_
_entity_poly.entity_id
_entity_poly.type
_entity_poly.pdbx_seq_one_letter_code
_entity_poly.pdbx_strand_id
1 'polypeptide(L)'
;MEVGEAGKVRGAAKFIRIPLIIHTVLRRETSLSLQVEHVQVKRTSINLPKDAIKLKREEIEDYIKQVYPNAHSFIIQYEERGEELVPFCAQLFLSAPHVKRFHGSR
;
A
#
# COMPACT_ATOMS: atom_id res chain seq x y z
N MET A 1 49.02 -2.38 -10.15
CA MET A 1 48.24 -1.22 -9.65
C MET A 1 46.79 -1.63 -9.58
N GLU A 2 46.21 -1.24 -8.45
CA GLU A 2 44.92 -1.63 -7.91
C GLU A 2 43.70 -1.10 -8.68
N VAL A 3 42.64 -1.91 -8.59
CA VAL A 3 41.23 -1.58 -8.28
C VAL A 3 40.48 -0.59 -9.16
N GLY A 4 39.41 -1.14 -9.75
CA GLY A 4 38.25 -0.41 -10.24
C GLY A 4 37.03 -1.32 -10.26
N GLU A 5 36.67 -1.87 -9.11
CA GLU A 5 35.33 -2.44 -8.87
C GLU A 5 34.27 -1.38 -9.17
N ALA A 6 33.40 -1.67 -10.12
CA ALA A 6 32.03 -1.15 -10.14
C ALA A 6 31.09 -2.25 -10.62
N GLY A 7 31.16 -3.40 -9.95
CA GLY A 7 30.05 -4.34 -9.95
C GLY A 7 28.91 -3.76 -9.14
N LYS A 8 27.83 -3.34 -9.82
CA LYS A 8 26.48 -3.60 -9.29
C LYS A 8 25.47 -3.62 -10.42
N VAL A 9 25.20 -4.85 -10.83
CA VAL A 9 24.07 -5.34 -11.60
C VAL A 9 22.87 -4.41 -11.45
N ARG A 10 22.50 -3.70 -12.53
CA ARG A 10 21.14 -3.19 -12.72
C ARG A 10 20.23 -4.41 -12.83
N GLY A 11 19.86 -4.99 -11.69
CA GLY A 11 18.81 -5.98 -11.63
C GLY A 11 17.57 -5.30 -12.16
N ALA A 12 17.15 -5.66 -13.37
CA ALA A 12 15.85 -5.25 -13.89
C ALA A 12 14.84 -5.66 -12.83
N ALA A 13 14.29 -4.69 -12.08
CA ALA A 13 13.29 -4.96 -11.06
C ALA A 13 12.13 -5.67 -11.75
N LYS A 14 12.08 -6.99 -11.62
CA LYS A 14 11.01 -7.80 -12.20
C LYS A 14 9.79 -7.49 -11.35
N PHE A 15 8.85 -6.74 -11.93
CA PHE A 15 7.57 -6.50 -11.28
C PHE A 15 6.73 -7.78 -11.33
N ILE A 16 5.99 -8.02 -10.26
CA ILE A 16 4.92 -9.01 -10.21
C ILE A 16 3.59 -8.30 -10.04
N ARG A 17 2.58 -8.82 -10.73
CA ARG A 17 1.22 -8.39 -10.58
C ARG A 17 0.56 -9.24 -9.50
N ILE A 18 0.16 -8.61 -8.41
CA ILE A 18 -0.52 -9.27 -7.30
C ILE A 18 -1.91 -8.66 -7.08
N PRO A 19 -2.86 -9.41 -6.51
CA PRO A 19 -4.13 -8.87 -6.03
C PRO A 19 -3.93 -7.69 -5.06
N LEU A 20 -4.74 -6.65 -5.24
CA LEU A 20 -4.85 -5.50 -4.34
C LEU A 20 -6.28 -5.39 -3.83
N ILE A 21 -6.46 -5.37 -2.51
CA ILE A 21 -7.74 -5.11 -1.86
C ILE A 21 -7.70 -3.70 -1.27
N ILE A 22 -8.56 -2.82 -1.78
CA ILE A 22 -8.67 -1.44 -1.32
C ILE A 22 -9.87 -1.34 -0.38
N HIS A 23 -9.59 -0.99 0.87
CA HIS A 23 -10.56 -0.73 1.92
C HIS A 23 -10.73 0.78 2.06
N THR A 24 -11.94 1.29 1.84
CA THR A 24 -12.28 2.68 2.16
C THR A 24 -12.94 2.70 3.54
N VAL A 25 -12.32 3.43 4.47
CA VAL A 25 -12.74 3.50 5.87
C VAL A 25 -13.17 4.91 6.22
N LEU A 26 -14.25 5.03 7.00
CA LEU A 26 -14.69 6.28 7.59
C LEU A 26 -14.36 6.26 9.08
N ARG A 27 -13.50 7.18 9.51
CA ARG A 27 -13.17 7.39 10.92
C ARG A 27 -14.14 8.42 11.50
N ARG A 28 -14.89 8.06 12.54
CA ARG A 28 -15.74 8.96 13.32
C ARG A 28 -15.18 9.02 14.73
N GLU A 29 -14.78 10.22 15.14
CA GLU A 29 -14.42 10.49 16.53
C GLU A 29 -15.60 11.11 17.24
N THR A 30 -16.02 10.47 18.33
CA THR A 30 -16.92 11.05 19.33
C THR A 30 -16.14 11.27 20.60
N SER A 31 -16.63 12.13 21.50
CA SER A 31 -15.93 12.54 22.72
C SER A 31 -15.44 11.39 23.62
N LEU A 32 -15.95 10.16 23.42
CA LEU A 32 -15.64 8.99 24.24
C LEU A 32 -15.25 7.74 23.42
N SER A 33 -15.28 7.78 22.09
CA SER A 33 -14.94 6.60 21.28
C SER A 33 -14.51 6.90 19.85
N LEU A 34 -13.52 6.13 19.38
CA LEU A 34 -13.15 6.02 17.99
C LEU A 34 -14.00 4.93 17.32
N GLN A 35 -14.77 5.29 16.29
CA GLN A 35 -15.47 4.31 15.45
C GLN A 35 -14.86 4.31 14.05
N VAL A 36 -14.48 3.13 13.56
CA VAL A 36 -14.00 2.92 12.19
C VAL A 36 -15.04 2.10 11.44
N GLU A 37 -15.62 2.68 10.40
CA GLU A 37 -16.64 2.06 9.55
C GLU A 37 -16.03 1.66 8.20
N HIS A 38 -16.16 0.39 7.81
CA HIS A 38 -15.79 -0.07 6.47
C HIS A 38 -16.89 0.28 5.48
N VAL A 39 -16.62 1.27 4.62
CA VAL A 39 -17.63 1.84 3.70
C VAL A 39 -17.61 1.14 2.34
N GLN A 40 -16.42 0.81 1.84
CA GLN A 40 -16.29 0.20 0.52
C GLN A 40 -15.09 -0.74 0.46
N VAL A 41 -15.25 -1.83 -0.29
CA VAL A 41 -14.16 -2.74 -0.64
C VAL A 41 -14.08 -2.86 -2.16
N LYS A 42 -12.91 -2.57 -2.72
CA LYS A 42 -12.62 -2.75 -4.16
C LYS A 42 -11.49 -3.75 -4.32
N ARG A 43 -11.66 -4.71 -5.22
CA ARG A 43 -10.61 -5.67 -5.59
C ARG A 43 -10.04 -5.29 -6.95
N THR A 44 -8.71 -5.24 -7.03
CA THR A 44 -7.98 -4.94 -8.26
C THR A 44 -6.63 -5.65 -8.20
N SER A 45 -5.64 -5.14 -8.93
CA SER A 45 -4.27 -5.64 -8.94
C SER A 45 -3.29 -4.49 -8.90
N ILE A 46 -2.11 -4.71 -8.32
CA ILE A 46 -1.00 -3.77 -8.31
C ILE A 46 0.26 -4.46 -8.83
N ASN A 47 1.13 -3.69 -9.47
CA ASN A 47 2.48 -4.14 -9.80
C ASN A 47 3.41 -3.76 -8.65
N LEU A 48 4.05 -4.76 -8.04
CA LEU A 48 5.09 -4.55 -7.02
C LEU A 48 6.41 -5.15 -7.50
N PRO A 49 7.55 -4.53 -7.17
CA PRO A 49 8.85 -5.19 -7.33
C PRO A 49 8.86 -6.51 -6.57
N LYS A 50 9.41 -7.59 -7.17
CA LYS A 50 9.56 -8.89 -6.49
C LYS A 50 10.33 -8.76 -5.17
N ASP A 51 11.28 -7.85 -5.14
CA ASP A 51 12.14 -7.52 -4.02
C ASP A 51 11.57 -6.37 -3.15
N ALA A 52 10.25 -6.14 -3.17
CA ALA A 52 9.61 -5.13 -2.33
C ALA A 52 9.96 -5.24 -0.83
N ILE A 53 10.28 -6.44 -0.35
CA ILE A 53 10.74 -6.68 1.03
C ILE A 53 12.09 -6.01 1.34
N LYS A 54 12.90 -5.73 0.32
CA LYS A 54 14.22 -5.07 0.44
C LYS A 54 14.12 -3.54 0.31
N LEU A 55 12.98 -3.02 -0.13
CA LEU A 55 12.75 -1.59 -0.22
C LEU A 55 12.61 -1.01 1.19
N LYS A 56 13.04 0.24 1.36
CA LYS A 56 12.76 0.94 2.60
C LYS A 56 11.27 1.24 2.69
N ARG A 57 10.78 1.30 3.93
CA ARG A 57 9.38 1.59 4.21
C ARG A 57 8.94 2.92 3.60
N GLU A 58 9.81 3.93 3.66
CA GLU A 58 9.54 5.28 3.17
C GLU A 58 9.32 5.30 1.64
N GLU A 59 10.10 4.50 0.90
CA GLU A 59 9.99 4.41 -0.56
C GLU A 59 8.64 3.82 -0.99
N ILE A 60 8.17 2.80 -0.27
CA ILE A 60 6.84 2.19 -0.50
C ILE A 60 5.74 3.19 -0.10
N GLU A 61 5.87 3.86 1.03
CA GLU A 61 4.90 4.86 1.48
C GLU A 61 4.76 6.02 0.49
N ASP A 62 5.87 6.56 -0.01
CA ASP A 62 5.89 7.66 -0.99
C ASP A 62 5.23 7.25 -2.30
N TYR A 63 5.57 6.06 -2.83
CA TYR A 63 4.94 5.51 -4.02
C TYR A 63 3.42 5.38 -3.85
N ILE A 64 2.97 4.83 -2.71
CA ILE A 64 1.54 4.66 -2.46
C ILE A 64 0.83 6.00 -2.32
N LYS A 65 1.42 6.99 -1.64
CA LYS A 65 0.83 8.33 -1.49
C LYS A 65 0.75 9.10 -2.82
N GLN A 66 1.66 8.87 -3.75
CA GLN A 66 1.58 9.45 -5.10
C GLN A 66 0.36 8.95 -5.87
N VAL A 67 0.03 7.67 -5.75
CA VAL A 67 -1.11 7.05 -6.44
C VAL A 67 -2.43 7.23 -5.68
N TYR A 68 -2.35 7.17 -4.34
CA TYR A 68 -3.47 7.24 -3.41
C TYR A 68 -3.17 8.25 -2.29
N PRO A 69 -3.38 9.56 -2.53
CA PRO A 69 -3.03 10.61 -1.57
C PRO A 69 -3.71 10.50 -0.20
N ASN A 70 -4.86 9.82 -0.15
CA ASN A 70 -5.65 9.57 1.06
C ASN A 70 -5.36 8.19 1.71
N ALA A 71 -4.25 7.55 1.34
CA ALA A 71 -3.81 6.30 1.95
C ALA A 71 -3.35 6.49 3.39
N HIS A 72 -3.85 5.63 4.29
CA HIS A 72 -3.44 5.57 5.69
C HIS A 72 -2.53 4.39 6.00
N SER A 73 -2.75 3.27 5.32
CA SER A 73 -1.97 2.05 5.55
C SER A 73 -1.89 1.24 4.27
N PHE A 74 -0.73 0.64 4.05
CA PHE A 74 -0.47 -0.27 2.96
C PHE A 74 0.26 -1.49 3.51
N ILE A 75 -0.37 -2.66 3.36
CA ILE A 75 0.11 -3.92 3.91
C ILE A 75 0.39 -4.85 2.73
N ILE A 76 1.63 -5.34 2.63
CA ILE A 76 2.01 -6.37 1.67
C ILE A 76 2.08 -7.70 2.41
N GLN A 77 1.36 -8.68 1.90
CA GLN A 77 1.39 -10.06 2.39
C GLN A 77 2.35 -10.88 1.52
N TYR A 78 3.17 -11.67 2.20
CA TYR A 78 4.19 -12.51 1.59
C TYR A 78 3.87 -13.97 1.85
N GLU A 79 4.22 -14.82 0.89
CA GLU A 79 4.17 -16.27 1.03
C GLU A 79 5.57 -16.84 0.83
N GLU A 80 5.87 -17.92 1.53
CA GLU A 80 7.10 -18.68 1.33
C GLU A 80 6.96 -19.52 0.06
N ARG A 81 7.88 -19.33 -0.89
CA ARG A 81 8.05 -20.17 -2.08
C ARG A 81 9.45 -20.74 -2.09
N GLY A 82 9.61 -21.93 -1.51
CA GLY A 82 10.93 -22.51 -1.28
C GLY A 82 11.68 -21.69 -0.24
N GLU A 83 12.84 -21.12 -0.62
CA GLU A 83 13.67 -20.30 0.27
C GLU A 83 13.43 -18.79 0.10
N GLU A 84 12.48 -18.38 -0.75
CA GLU A 84 12.19 -16.97 -1.03
C GLU A 84 10.82 -16.54 -0.49
N LEU A 85 10.76 -15.35 0.10
CA LEU A 85 9.49 -14.67 0.42
C LEU A 85 9.03 -13.85 -0.78
N VAL A 86 7.87 -14.19 -1.32
CA VAL A 86 7.31 -13.54 -2.52
C VAL A 86 6.04 -12.79 -2.15
N PRO A 87 5.88 -11.51 -2.55
CA PRO A 87 4.61 -10.81 -2.36
C PRO A 87 3.50 -11.55 -3.12
N PHE A 88 2.36 -11.81 -2.46
CA PHE A 88 1.23 -12.49 -3.11
C PHE A 88 -0.09 -11.72 -2.99
N CYS A 89 -0.22 -10.79 -2.05
CA CYS A 89 -1.41 -9.95 -1.90
C CYS A 89 -1.03 -8.62 -1.26
N ALA A 90 -1.77 -7.56 -1.57
CA ALA A 90 -1.66 -6.29 -0.88
C ALA A 90 -3.03 -5.77 -0.41
N GLN A 91 -3.03 -5.08 0.72
CA GLN A 91 -4.19 -4.39 1.25
C GLN A 91 -3.87 -2.90 1.42
N LEU A 92 -4.75 -2.05 0.91
CA LEU A 92 -4.63 -0.60 0.98
C LEU A 92 -5.83 -0.03 1.72
N PHE A 93 -5.58 0.79 2.72
CA PHE A 93 -6.61 1.45 3.51
C PHE A 93 -6.64 2.95 3.20
N LEU A 94 -7.76 3.41 2.69
CA LEU A 94 -8.00 4.79 2.30
C LEU A 94 -8.99 5.45 3.26
N SER A 95 -8.78 6.72 3.57
CA SER A 95 -9.85 7.52 4.18
C SER A 95 -10.95 7.78 3.16
N ALA A 96 -12.20 7.61 3.58
CA ALA A 96 -13.34 8.07 2.81
C ALA A 96 -13.17 9.56 2.50
N PRO A 97 -13.43 10.01 1.25
CA PRO A 97 -13.46 11.43 0.96
C PRO A 97 -14.45 12.09 1.92
N HIS A 98 -14.11 13.28 2.44
CA HIS A 98 -15.01 14.04 3.31
C HIS A 98 -16.37 14.18 2.61
N VAL A 99 -17.35 13.38 3.03
CA VAL A 99 -18.74 13.61 2.66
C VAL A 99 -19.08 14.90 3.38
N LYS A 100 -19.09 16.03 2.66
CA LYS A 100 -19.68 17.27 3.17
C LYS A 100 -21.08 16.89 3.61
N ARG A 101 -21.30 16.79 4.93
CA ARG A 101 -22.64 16.66 5.49
C ARG A 101 -23.39 17.90 5.03
N PHE A 102 -24.24 17.76 4.02
CA PHE A 102 -25.29 18.73 3.79
C PHE A 102 -26.12 18.74 5.08
N HIS A 103 -25.90 19.75 5.92
CA HIS A 103 -26.89 20.12 6.91
C HIS A 103 -28.06 20.67 6.10
N GLY A 104 -29.00 19.78 5.78
CA GLY A 104 -30.31 20.19 5.32
C GLY A 104 -31.02 20.87 6.48
N SER A 105 -30.84 22.18 6.60
CA SER A 105 -31.78 23.02 7.33
C SER A 105 -33.05 23.13 6.50
N ARG A 106 -34.10 22.44 6.91
CA ARG A 106 -35.49 22.78 6.64
C ARG A 106 -36.30 22.51 7.89
#